data_AF-A0A351FF10-F1
#
_entry.id   AF-A0A351FF10-F1
#
_cell.length_a   1.000
_cell.length_b   1.000
_cell.length_c   1.000
_cell.angle_alpha   90.00
_cell.angle_beta   90.00
_cell.angle_gamma   90.00
#
_symmetry.space_group_name_H-M   'P 1'
#
loop_
_entity.id
_entity.type
_entity.pdbx_description
1 polymer ?
#
loop_
_entity_poly.entity_id
_entity_poly.type
_entity_poly.pdbx_seq_one_letter_code
_entity_poly.pdbx_strand_id
1 'polypeptide(L)'
;WQSSDGNEIEAMYVDAKDSGVTLLMKNNPNKPYELGWERLSPESQALAEGIRRLKEELTPANPVIAPYAPAGEKRKAAILPRYTQGKWKNYNTVLESAVYDVALHSNGHTVHIWLKDAAESEDAGLGERAKRVPLSVNFRPIYYTRPGEHNSRVHRRIKTFDDAPFVSNERETTVLAGTLENDATFEYHMEINHRGLSFWGEIEEDRKEEFPTFFSIAFYSPNFIPNVTNMALKEIEPIVGDGSLYIDPMESKRAKIPMMMKWDDVMKKFAGAEWNPIKSAEFMGKPFGSHKIRVTPANTRDMYYRWSKGYSGIYPFQAIHLVHSTEDSWYLRHSREKDIDYSKYKDRGEIPKNKRLNVNIIRGRG
;
A
#
# COMPACT_ATOMS: atom_id res chain seq x y z
N TRP A 1 29.64 11.37 2.19
CA TRP A 1 29.79 10.88 0.79
C TRP A 1 30.45 11.98 -0.02
N GLN A 2 31.07 11.65 -1.15
CA GLN A 2 31.68 12.63 -2.04
C GLN A 2 31.22 12.38 -3.48
N SER A 3 30.87 13.44 -4.19
CA SER A 3 30.52 13.35 -5.61
C SER A 3 31.77 13.10 -6.47
N SER A 4 31.57 12.64 -7.70
CA SER A 4 32.63 12.53 -8.72
C SER A 4 33.42 13.83 -8.89
N ASP A 5 32.73 14.96 -8.75
CA ASP A 5 33.29 16.30 -8.92
C ASP A 5 33.95 16.86 -7.64
N GLY A 6 34.07 16.05 -6.58
CA GLY A 6 34.75 16.41 -5.34
C GLY A 6 33.88 17.09 -4.27
N ASN A 7 32.59 17.34 -4.53
CA ASN A 7 31.69 17.98 -3.57
C ASN A 7 31.30 17.01 -2.44
N GLU A 8 31.28 17.50 -1.21
CA GLU A 8 30.77 16.74 -0.08
C GLU A 8 29.24 16.59 -0.14
N ILE A 9 28.80 15.37 0.13
CA ILE A 9 27.40 14.96 0.21
C ILE A 9 27.17 14.44 1.64
N GLU A 10 26.48 15.25 2.44
CA GLU A 10 25.99 14.87 3.77
C GLU A 10 24.71 14.03 3.62
N ALA A 11 24.83 12.71 3.78
CA ALA A 11 23.72 11.79 3.66
C ALA A 11 23.96 10.48 4.44
N MET A 12 22.88 9.78 4.77
CA MET A 12 22.93 8.42 5.31
C MET A 12 22.79 7.39 4.19
N TYR A 13 23.52 6.28 4.29
CA TYR A 13 23.32 5.11 3.42
C TYR A 13 21.91 4.53 3.62
N VAL A 14 21.24 4.13 2.54
CA VAL A 14 19.98 3.36 2.62
C VAL A 14 20.17 1.98 1.98
N ASP A 15 20.60 1.96 0.73
CA ASP A 15 20.80 0.72 -0.04
C ASP A 15 21.74 0.98 -1.22
N ALA A 16 22.26 -0.08 -1.84
CA ALA A 16 23.00 0.00 -3.09
C ALA A 16 22.64 -1.17 -3.99
N LYS A 17 22.45 -0.87 -5.28
CA LYS A 17 22.08 -1.81 -6.34
C LYS A 17 23.02 -1.63 -7.52
N ASP A 18 22.90 -2.48 -8.53
CA ASP A 18 23.73 -2.36 -9.73
C ASP A 18 23.53 -1.02 -10.46
N SER A 19 22.36 -0.39 -10.32
CA SER A 19 22.05 0.94 -10.89
C SER A 19 22.69 2.12 -10.14
N GLY A 20 23.01 1.97 -8.86
CA GLY A 20 23.51 3.07 -8.04
C GLY A 20 23.31 2.89 -6.54
N VAL A 21 23.53 3.99 -5.82
CA VAL A 21 23.42 4.07 -4.36
C VAL A 21 22.20 4.90 -3.99
N THR A 22 21.37 4.37 -3.09
CA THR A 22 20.26 5.10 -2.48
C THR A 22 20.72 5.74 -1.18
N LEU A 23 20.61 7.07 -1.11
CA LEU A 23 21.02 7.90 0.02
C LEU A 23 19.83 8.68 0.58
N LEU A 24 19.90 8.98 1.88
CA LEU A 24 18.97 9.87 2.57
C LEU A 24 19.71 11.16 2.94
N MET A 25 19.46 12.24 2.19
CA MET A 25 20.19 13.50 2.35
C MET A 25 19.94 14.13 3.71
N LYS A 26 20.97 14.65 4.40
CA LYS A 26 20.82 15.26 5.73
C LYS A 26 19.89 16.48 5.71
N ASN A 27 19.98 17.30 4.66
CA ASN A 27 19.13 18.49 4.47
C ASN A 27 17.71 18.15 3.98
N ASN A 28 17.47 16.90 3.56
CA ASN A 28 16.17 16.39 3.18
C ASN A 28 16.02 14.91 3.59
N PRO A 29 15.98 14.62 4.90
CA PRO A 29 16.05 13.24 5.42
C PRO A 29 14.74 12.48 5.24
N ASN A 30 13.87 13.02 4.38
CA ASN A 30 12.48 12.67 4.26
C ASN A 30 12.19 11.91 2.97
N LYS A 31 13.13 11.97 2.00
CA LYS A 31 12.98 11.37 0.68
C LYS A 31 14.30 10.69 0.30
N PRO A 32 14.30 9.39 -0.01
CA PRO A 32 15.47 8.72 -0.56
C PRO A 32 15.80 9.24 -1.97
N TYR A 33 17.10 9.37 -2.25
CA TYR A 33 17.66 9.79 -3.53
C TYR A 33 18.55 8.69 -4.08
N GLU A 34 18.31 8.29 -5.32
CA GLU A 34 19.17 7.35 -6.04
C GLU A 34 20.21 8.14 -6.83
N LEU A 35 21.48 7.84 -6.59
CA LEU A 35 22.62 8.39 -7.33
C LEU A 35 23.27 7.25 -8.11
N GLY A 36 23.42 7.44 -9.42
CA GLY A 36 24.23 6.53 -10.23
C GLY A 36 25.67 6.47 -9.72
N TRP A 37 26.29 5.30 -9.83
CA TRP A 37 27.66 5.06 -9.36
C TRP A 37 28.65 6.09 -9.91
N GLU A 38 28.46 6.50 -11.17
CA GLU A 38 29.29 7.48 -11.87
C GLU A 38 29.30 8.87 -11.24
N ARG A 39 28.32 9.17 -10.39
CA ARG A 39 28.20 10.47 -9.68
C ARG A 39 28.93 10.49 -8.35
N LEU A 40 29.49 9.36 -7.91
CA LEU A 40 30.21 9.23 -6.65
C LEU A 40 31.71 9.16 -6.90
N SER A 41 32.51 9.67 -5.95
CA SER A 41 33.96 9.49 -5.97
C SER A 41 34.33 8.01 -5.89
N PRO A 42 35.51 7.57 -6.38
CA PRO A 42 35.95 6.18 -6.28
C PRO A 42 35.90 5.62 -4.84
N GLU A 43 36.26 6.43 -3.85
CA GLU A 43 36.22 6.08 -2.43
C GLU A 43 34.78 5.85 -1.95
N SER A 44 33.86 6.73 -2.38
CA SER A 44 32.43 6.59 -2.04
C SER A 44 31.79 5.38 -2.73
N GLN A 45 32.21 5.06 -3.96
CA GLN A 45 31.79 3.84 -4.65
C GLN A 45 32.28 2.59 -3.90
N ALA A 46 33.56 2.56 -3.52
CA ALA A 46 34.15 1.45 -2.77
C ALA A 46 33.48 1.27 -1.40
N LEU A 47 33.15 2.35 -0.70
CA LEU A 47 32.42 2.31 0.56
C LEU A 47 31.02 1.71 0.39
N ALA A 48 30.24 2.19 -0.57
CA ALA A 48 28.90 1.67 -0.82
C ALA A 48 28.92 0.18 -1.22
N GLU A 49 29.87 -0.23 -2.06
CA GLU A 49 30.06 -1.64 -2.43
C GLU A 49 30.47 -2.50 -1.22
N GLY A 50 31.33 -1.99 -0.35
CA GLY A 50 31.70 -2.66 0.90
C GLY A 50 30.51 -2.87 1.83
N ILE A 51 29.67 -1.83 2.00
CA ILE A 51 28.44 -1.93 2.81
C ILE A 51 27.43 -2.90 2.17
N ARG A 52 27.29 -2.90 0.83
CA ARG A 52 26.43 -3.84 0.09
C ARG A 52 26.84 -5.29 0.39
N ARG A 53 28.11 -5.62 0.22
CA ARG A 53 28.64 -6.97 0.49
C ARG A 53 28.51 -7.37 1.96
N LEU A 54 28.74 -6.46 2.90
CA LEU A 54 28.55 -6.72 4.32
C LEU A 54 27.08 -7.04 4.63
N LYS A 55 26.14 -6.33 4.01
CA LYS A 55 24.69 -6.61 4.15
C LYS A 55 24.34 -7.99 3.60
N GLU A 56 24.92 -8.39 2.48
CA GLU A 56 24.75 -9.75 1.91
C GLU A 56 25.30 -10.82 2.86
N GLU A 57 26.50 -10.61 3.43
CA GLU A 57 27.13 -11.53 4.38
C GLU A 57 26.33 -11.69 5.69
N LEU A 58 25.76 -10.59 6.20
CA LEU A 58 24.93 -10.60 7.41
C LEU A 58 23.51 -11.12 7.17
N THR A 59 23.07 -11.25 5.92
CA THR A 59 21.75 -11.79 5.60
C THR A 59 21.76 -13.29 5.83
N PRO A 60 20.79 -13.87 6.57
CA PRO A 60 20.79 -15.29 6.88
C PRO A 60 20.85 -16.14 5.61
N ALA A 61 21.89 -16.97 5.49
CA ALA A 61 22.21 -17.70 4.26
C ALA A 61 21.14 -18.69 3.80
N ASN A 62 20.18 -19.07 4.66
CA ASN A 62 19.13 -20.05 4.34
C ASN A 62 17.81 -19.75 5.07
N PRO A 63 16.99 -18.81 4.58
CA PRO A 63 15.64 -18.65 5.11
C PRO A 63 14.80 -19.90 4.83
N VAL A 64 14.03 -20.37 5.80
CA VAL A 64 13.12 -21.52 5.58
C VAL A 64 11.91 -21.05 4.77
N ILE A 65 11.87 -21.46 3.49
CA ILE A 65 10.82 -21.07 2.53
C ILE A 65 9.82 -22.21 2.34
N ALA A 66 8.54 -21.89 2.47
CA ALA A 66 7.47 -22.78 2.01
C ALA A 66 7.28 -22.56 0.50
N PRO A 67 7.18 -23.62 -0.31
CA PRO A 67 7.00 -23.51 -1.74
C PRO A 67 5.62 -22.95 -2.11
N TYR A 68 5.45 -22.63 -3.39
CA TYR A 68 4.15 -22.35 -3.98
C TYR A 68 3.15 -23.48 -3.66
N ALA A 69 1.90 -23.11 -3.40
CA ALA A 69 0.84 -24.08 -3.19
C ALA A 69 -0.46 -23.63 -3.88
N PRO A 70 -0.99 -24.37 -4.87
CA PRO A 70 -2.26 -24.03 -5.52
C PRO A 70 -3.45 -24.17 -4.58
N ALA A 71 -4.60 -23.61 -5.00
CA ALA A 71 -5.89 -23.94 -4.41
C ALA A 71 -6.22 -25.44 -4.64
N GLY A 72 -7.00 -26.02 -3.74
CA GLY A 72 -7.43 -27.43 -3.82
C GLY A 72 -8.37 -27.78 -2.66
N GLU A 73 -8.69 -29.06 -2.48
CA GLU A 73 -9.67 -29.50 -1.47
C GLU A 73 -9.35 -29.01 -0.05
N LYS A 74 -8.09 -29.04 0.34
CA LYS A 74 -7.62 -28.62 1.67
C LYS A 74 -7.33 -27.11 1.75
N ARG A 75 -7.33 -26.39 0.63
CA ARG A 75 -6.90 -24.99 0.57
C ARG A 75 -7.78 -24.17 -0.38
N LYS A 76 -8.51 -23.23 0.20
CA LYS A 76 -9.50 -22.39 -0.50
C LYS A 76 -8.92 -21.43 -1.54
N ALA A 77 -7.63 -21.10 -1.51
CA ALA A 77 -6.97 -20.16 -2.42
C ALA A 77 -5.48 -20.52 -2.58
N ALA A 78 -4.86 -20.12 -3.69
CA ALA A 78 -3.42 -20.29 -3.91
C ALA A 78 -2.60 -19.47 -2.92
N ILE A 79 -1.38 -19.93 -2.63
CA ILE A 79 -0.42 -19.26 -1.75
C ILE A 79 0.93 -19.21 -2.46
N LEU A 80 1.50 -18.01 -2.57
CA LEU A 80 2.84 -17.77 -3.10
C LEU A 80 3.93 -18.42 -2.22
N PRO A 81 5.12 -18.72 -2.77
CA PRO A 81 6.30 -19.03 -1.97
C PRO A 81 6.48 -17.99 -0.86
N ARG A 82 6.88 -18.41 0.34
CA ARG A 82 6.90 -17.49 1.48
C ARG A 82 7.90 -17.87 2.56
N TYR A 83 8.40 -16.87 3.27
CA TYR A 83 9.12 -17.10 4.52
C TYR A 83 8.19 -17.78 5.53
N THR A 84 8.69 -18.79 6.22
CA THR A 84 7.93 -19.54 7.25
C THR A 84 8.25 -19.11 8.68
N GLN A 85 9.36 -18.38 8.86
CA GLN A 85 9.91 -17.98 10.14
C GLN A 85 10.37 -16.51 10.10
N GLY A 86 10.76 -15.99 11.28
CA GLY A 86 11.24 -14.62 11.44
C GLY A 86 10.15 -13.56 11.27
N LYS A 87 10.58 -12.29 11.27
CA LYS A 87 9.69 -11.12 11.14
C LYS A 87 8.91 -11.06 9.82
N TRP A 88 9.35 -11.83 8.82
CA TRP A 88 8.76 -11.90 7.49
C TRP A 88 7.92 -13.14 7.22
N LYS A 89 7.62 -13.91 8.26
CA LYS A 89 6.71 -15.06 8.16
C LYS A 89 5.42 -14.68 7.42
N ASN A 90 5.05 -15.52 6.44
CA ASN A 90 3.89 -15.39 5.55
C ASN A 90 4.02 -14.37 4.41
N TYR A 91 5.19 -13.77 4.19
CA TYR A 91 5.42 -12.82 3.09
C TYR A 91 6.29 -13.40 1.98
N ASN A 92 6.12 -12.87 0.76
CA ASN A 92 6.85 -13.27 -0.45
C ASN A 92 7.93 -12.23 -0.83
N THR A 93 7.51 -11.07 -1.33
CA THR A 93 8.40 -9.94 -1.64
C THR A 93 8.46 -8.98 -0.45
N VAL A 94 9.64 -8.49 -0.12
CA VAL A 94 9.93 -7.62 1.01
C VAL A 94 10.82 -6.46 0.55
N LEU A 95 10.58 -5.27 1.07
CA LEU A 95 11.51 -4.14 1.02
C LEU A 95 11.69 -3.57 2.43
N GLU A 96 12.94 -3.45 2.85
CA GLU A 96 13.32 -2.76 4.08
C GLU A 96 13.91 -1.40 3.74
N SER A 97 13.13 -0.34 3.97
CA SER A 97 13.59 1.03 3.71
C SER A 97 13.93 1.76 5.00
N ALA A 98 14.50 2.97 4.87
CA ALA A 98 14.82 3.80 6.03
C ALA A 98 13.59 4.32 6.78
N VAL A 99 12.50 4.57 6.06
CA VAL A 99 11.30 5.27 6.58
C VAL A 99 10.10 4.35 6.80
N TYR A 100 10.05 3.24 6.09
CA TYR A 100 9.01 2.22 6.24
C TYR A 100 9.52 0.85 5.78
N ASP A 101 8.86 -0.19 6.24
CA ASP A 101 9.00 -1.53 5.70
C ASP A 101 7.73 -1.88 4.92
N VAL A 102 7.87 -2.65 3.86
CA VAL A 102 6.73 -3.08 3.05
C VAL A 102 6.91 -4.53 2.59
N ALA A 103 5.82 -5.29 2.56
CA ALA A 103 5.87 -6.68 2.12
C ALA A 103 4.57 -7.14 1.47
N LEU A 104 4.72 -7.89 0.38
CA LEU A 104 3.65 -8.62 -0.29
C LEU A 104 3.32 -9.88 0.51
N HIS A 105 2.10 -9.97 1.02
CA HIS A 105 1.63 -11.15 1.71
C HIS A 105 1.48 -12.32 0.74
N SER A 106 1.71 -13.54 1.23
CA SER A 106 1.67 -14.76 0.42
C SER A 106 0.29 -15.10 -0.18
N ASN A 107 -0.76 -14.34 0.16
CA ASN A 107 -2.06 -14.43 -0.51
C ASN A 107 -2.07 -13.77 -1.90
N GLY A 108 -1.02 -13.02 -2.26
CA GLY A 108 -0.85 -12.39 -3.57
C GLY A 108 -1.74 -11.17 -3.83
N HIS A 109 -2.57 -10.73 -2.88
CA HIS A 109 -3.49 -9.61 -3.08
C HIS A 109 -3.44 -8.54 -1.98
N THR A 110 -2.62 -8.75 -0.93
CA THR A 110 -2.43 -7.78 0.15
C THR A 110 -0.96 -7.41 0.27
N VAL A 111 -0.68 -6.11 0.28
CA VAL A 111 0.62 -5.53 0.56
C VAL A 111 0.53 -4.78 1.88
N HIS A 112 1.37 -5.14 2.85
CA HIS A 112 1.42 -4.49 4.16
C HIS A 112 2.56 -3.49 4.23
N ILE A 113 2.32 -2.38 4.93
CA ILE A 113 3.28 -1.29 5.13
C ILE A 113 3.37 -0.98 6.63
N TRP A 114 4.59 -1.03 7.16
CA TRP A 114 4.91 -0.66 8.55
C TRP A 114 5.73 0.61 8.55
N LEU A 115 5.27 1.63 9.28
CA LEU A 115 6.05 2.84 9.49
C LEU A 115 7.17 2.57 10.50
N LYS A 116 8.33 3.19 10.30
CA LYS A 116 9.46 3.12 11.23
C LYS A 116 9.55 4.37 12.07
N ASP A 117 9.64 4.24 13.39
CA ASP A 117 9.80 5.40 14.27
C ASP A 117 11.10 6.16 13.98
N ALA A 118 11.18 7.43 14.38
CA ALA A 118 12.43 8.18 14.23
C ALA A 118 13.56 7.51 15.02
N ALA A 119 14.80 7.60 14.53
CA ALA A 119 15.95 7.14 15.29
C ALA A 119 16.06 7.97 16.58
N GLU A 120 16.40 7.33 17.71
CA GLU A 120 16.47 7.99 19.02
C GLU A 120 17.67 8.95 19.13
N SER A 121 18.68 8.81 18.27
CA SER A 121 19.84 9.71 18.14
C SER A 121 20.33 9.79 16.69
N GLU A 122 21.18 10.77 16.38
CA GLU A 122 21.80 10.92 15.05
C GLU A 122 22.70 9.74 14.67
N ASP A 123 23.27 9.05 15.67
CA ASP A 123 24.14 7.89 15.50
C ASP A 123 23.39 6.54 15.52
N ALA A 124 22.10 6.54 15.87
CA ALA A 124 21.28 5.34 15.86
C ALA A 124 20.84 5.02 14.41
N GLY A 125 20.90 3.72 14.05
CA GLY A 125 20.49 3.23 12.74
C GLY A 125 18.99 3.45 12.43
N LEU A 126 18.53 2.86 11.32
CA LEU A 126 17.12 2.92 10.88
C LEU A 126 16.18 2.58 12.04
N GLY A 127 15.19 3.43 12.32
CA GLY A 127 14.31 3.22 13.48
C GLY A 127 13.49 1.93 13.42
N GLU A 128 13.09 1.43 14.59
CA GLU A 128 12.31 0.20 14.69
C GLU A 128 10.91 0.36 14.07
N ARG A 129 10.31 -0.77 13.64
CA ARG A 129 8.89 -0.77 13.22
C ARG A 129 8.02 -0.35 14.39
N ALA A 130 7.11 0.58 14.13
CA ALA A 130 6.05 0.86 15.09
C ALA A 130 5.26 -0.44 15.38
N LYS A 131 5.04 -0.76 16.66
CA LYS A 131 4.30 -1.94 17.14
C LYS A 131 2.79 -1.82 16.91
N ARG A 132 2.38 -1.54 15.68
CA ARG A 132 1.00 -1.28 15.26
C ARG A 132 0.59 -2.25 14.16
N VAL A 133 -0.72 -2.42 13.98
CA VAL A 133 -1.24 -3.09 12.79
C VAL A 133 -0.74 -2.32 11.55
N PRO A 134 -0.27 -3.01 10.49
CA PRO A 134 0.23 -2.33 9.31
C PRO A 134 -0.89 -1.64 8.54
N LEU A 135 -0.51 -0.58 7.81
CA LEU A 135 -1.31 -0.10 6.70
C LEU A 135 -1.37 -1.19 5.63
N SER A 136 -2.41 -1.21 4.81
CA SER A 136 -2.49 -2.21 3.73
C SER A 136 -2.94 -1.59 2.41
N VAL A 137 -2.34 -2.05 1.32
CA VAL A 137 -2.88 -1.92 -0.03
C VAL A 137 -3.42 -3.27 -0.45
N ASN A 138 -4.65 -3.29 -0.94
CA ASN A 138 -5.36 -4.51 -1.28
C ASN A 138 -5.81 -4.43 -2.74
N PHE A 139 -5.41 -5.41 -3.53
CA PHE A 139 -6.10 -5.76 -4.77
C PHE A 139 -7.41 -6.43 -4.38
N ARG A 140 -8.53 -5.92 -4.89
CA ARG A 140 -9.86 -6.33 -4.43
C ARG A 140 -10.72 -6.76 -5.60
N PRO A 141 -10.49 -7.97 -6.14
CA PRO A 141 -11.48 -8.64 -6.95
C PRO A 141 -12.66 -9.03 -6.04
N ILE A 142 -13.81 -8.40 -6.22
CA ILE A 142 -15.00 -8.69 -5.42
C ILE A 142 -16.17 -9.04 -6.32
N TYR A 143 -17.11 -9.80 -5.80
CA TYR A 143 -18.41 -10.02 -6.42
C TYR A 143 -19.51 -9.95 -5.37
N TYR A 144 -20.76 -9.83 -5.81
CA TYR A 144 -21.93 -9.92 -4.94
C TYR A 144 -22.58 -11.29 -5.16
N THR A 145 -22.88 -12.02 -4.09
CA THR A 145 -23.61 -13.30 -4.23
C THR A 145 -25.10 -13.11 -4.50
N ARG A 146 -25.58 -11.88 -4.42
CA ARG A 146 -26.93 -11.45 -4.80
C ARG A 146 -26.83 -10.14 -5.60
N PRO A 147 -26.56 -10.21 -6.91
CA PRO A 147 -26.55 -9.02 -7.77
C PRO A 147 -27.89 -8.24 -7.65
N GLY A 148 -27.84 -6.91 -7.62
CA GLY A 148 -29.03 -6.05 -7.43
C GLY A 148 -29.59 -5.98 -5.99
N GLU A 149 -29.28 -6.94 -5.11
CA GLU A 149 -29.65 -6.94 -3.69
C GLU A 149 -28.40 -6.84 -2.79
N HIS A 150 -28.07 -5.64 -2.34
CA HIS A 150 -26.89 -5.46 -1.48
C HIS A 150 -27.07 -6.12 -0.12
N ASN A 151 -26.31 -7.20 0.16
CA ASN A 151 -25.86 -7.52 1.53
C ASN A 151 -24.65 -8.47 1.63
N SER A 152 -24.23 -9.16 0.56
CA SER A 152 -23.13 -10.13 0.63
C SER A 152 -22.08 -9.91 -0.46
N ARG A 153 -21.11 -9.03 -0.15
CA ARG A 153 -19.89 -8.88 -0.95
C ARG A 153 -18.87 -9.92 -0.53
N VAL A 154 -18.32 -10.64 -1.50
CA VAL A 154 -17.30 -11.68 -1.29
C VAL A 154 -16.04 -11.31 -2.08
N HIS A 155 -14.88 -11.59 -1.49
CA HIS A 155 -13.60 -11.48 -2.20
C HIS A 155 -13.44 -12.70 -3.09
N ARG A 156 -13.18 -12.48 -4.38
CA ARG A 156 -12.97 -13.56 -5.33
C ARG A 156 -11.59 -14.19 -5.10
N ARG A 157 -11.55 -15.50 -4.91
CA ARG A 157 -10.33 -16.20 -4.49
C ARG A 157 -9.40 -16.45 -5.68
N ILE A 158 -8.10 -16.33 -5.47
CA ILE A 158 -7.08 -16.73 -6.44
C ILE A 158 -6.97 -18.27 -6.43
N LYS A 159 -7.14 -18.89 -7.59
CA LYS A 159 -7.10 -20.35 -7.79
C LYS A 159 -5.69 -20.83 -8.12
N THR A 160 -5.00 -20.14 -9.03
CA THR A 160 -3.61 -20.43 -9.43
C THR A 160 -2.79 -19.14 -9.59
N PHE A 161 -1.46 -19.30 -9.61
CA PHE A 161 -0.53 -18.31 -10.14
C PHE A 161 0.22 -18.98 -11.29
N ASP A 162 0.41 -18.30 -12.41
CA ASP A 162 1.01 -18.90 -13.61
C ASP A 162 2.53 -19.04 -13.45
N ASP A 163 3.20 -17.98 -12.99
CA ASP A 163 4.60 -17.98 -12.58
C ASP A 163 4.69 -17.36 -11.18
N ALA A 164 4.50 -18.19 -10.15
CA ALA A 164 4.52 -17.72 -8.76
C ALA A 164 5.95 -17.29 -8.39
N PRO A 165 6.23 -15.99 -8.21
CA PRO A 165 7.59 -15.53 -8.00
C PRO A 165 8.16 -16.12 -6.70
N PHE A 166 9.45 -16.48 -6.73
CA PHE A 166 10.15 -16.86 -5.50
C PHE A 166 10.22 -15.67 -4.52
N VAL A 167 10.48 -15.95 -3.24
CA VAL A 167 10.64 -14.90 -2.23
C VAL A 167 11.79 -13.96 -2.62
N SER A 168 11.69 -12.68 -2.27
CA SER A 168 12.75 -11.72 -2.56
C SER A 168 12.74 -10.57 -1.56
N ASN A 169 13.93 -10.06 -1.26
CA ASN A 169 14.20 -8.84 -0.49
C ASN A 169 14.79 -7.71 -1.37
N GLU A 170 14.92 -7.95 -2.69
CA GLU A 170 15.60 -7.05 -3.65
C GLU A 170 14.69 -6.60 -4.80
N ARG A 171 13.65 -7.39 -5.10
CA ARG A 171 12.72 -7.18 -6.22
C ARG A 171 11.94 -5.88 -6.04
N GLU A 172 12.19 -4.91 -6.94
CA GLU A 172 11.42 -3.67 -6.98
C GLU A 172 10.09 -3.81 -7.70
N THR A 173 10.04 -4.57 -8.79
CA THR A 173 8.83 -4.75 -9.59
C THR A 173 8.35 -6.18 -9.48
N THR A 174 7.10 -6.37 -9.09
CA THR A 174 6.44 -7.68 -9.03
C THR A 174 5.21 -7.66 -9.92
N VAL A 175 5.12 -8.65 -10.81
CA VAL A 175 3.90 -8.97 -11.56
C VAL A 175 3.38 -10.30 -11.05
N LEU A 176 2.10 -10.36 -10.71
CA LEU A 176 1.41 -11.59 -10.36
C LEU A 176 0.30 -11.82 -11.38
N ALA A 177 0.37 -12.95 -12.08
CA ALA A 177 -0.68 -13.39 -12.99
C ALA A 177 -1.21 -14.77 -12.59
N GLY A 178 -2.45 -15.06 -12.97
CA GLY A 178 -3.05 -16.37 -12.74
C GLY A 178 -4.56 -16.38 -12.95
N THR A 179 -5.22 -17.36 -12.36
CA THR A 179 -6.67 -17.55 -12.48
C THR A 179 -7.38 -17.34 -11.15
N LEU A 180 -8.58 -16.77 -11.21
CA LEU A 180 -9.53 -16.67 -10.12
C LEU A 180 -10.44 -17.90 -10.04
N GLU A 181 -11.21 -18.03 -8.97
CA GLU A 181 -12.08 -19.20 -8.75
C GLU A 181 -13.21 -19.39 -9.77
N ASN A 182 -13.54 -18.34 -10.54
CA ASN A 182 -14.48 -18.39 -11.67
C ASN A 182 -13.78 -18.48 -13.03
N ASP A 183 -12.51 -18.88 -13.03
CA ASP A 183 -11.68 -19.03 -14.23
C ASP A 183 -11.36 -17.72 -15.00
N ALA A 184 -11.76 -16.56 -14.48
CA ALA A 184 -11.24 -15.26 -14.92
C ALA A 184 -9.72 -15.18 -14.70
N THR A 185 -8.99 -14.57 -15.63
CA THR A 185 -7.56 -14.30 -15.46
C THR A 185 -7.35 -12.96 -14.78
N PHE A 186 -6.24 -12.81 -14.06
CA PHE A 186 -5.84 -11.53 -13.48
C PHE A 186 -4.37 -11.25 -13.71
N GLU A 187 -4.02 -9.97 -13.72
CA GLU A 187 -2.64 -9.50 -13.71
C GLU A 187 -2.51 -8.32 -12.75
N TYR A 188 -1.72 -8.47 -11.68
CA TYR A 188 -1.47 -7.44 -10.68
C TYR A 188 -0.02 -6.97 -10.74
N HIS A 189 0.16 -5.67 -10.82
CA HIS A 189 1.47 -5.04 -10.88
C HIS A 189 1.74 -4.23 -9.64
N MET A 190 2.96 -4.37 -9.13
CA MET A 190 3.45 -3.69 -7.95
C MET A 190 4.85 -3.16 -8.22
N GLU A 191 5.05 -1.87 -8.04
CA GLU A 191 6.37 -1.27 -7.88
C GLU A 191 6.55 -0.95 -6.40
N ILE A 192 7.51 -1.62 -5.75
CA ILE A 192 7.85 -1.53 -4.33
C ILE A 192 9.32 -1.14 -4.26
N ASN A 193 9.62 0.15 -4.10
CA ASN A 193 10.99 0.64 -4.01
C ASN A 193 11.12 1.82 -3.03
N HIS A 194 12.35 2.26 -2.78
CA HIS A 194 12.63 3.32 -1.81
C HIS A 194 12.03 4.69 -2.19
N ARG A 195 11.66 4.91 -3.46
CA ARG A 195 11.09 6.19 -3.94
C ARG A 195 9.59 6.29 -3.70
N GLY A 196 8.90 5.16 -3.60
CA GLY A 196 7.46 5.09 -3.40
C GLY A 196 6.89 3.74 -3.83
N LEU A 197 5.59 3.59 -3.64
CA LEU A 197 4.87 2.38 -4.02
C LEU A 197 3.83 2.70 -5.10
N SER A 198 3.70 1.83 -6.10
CA SER A 198 2.70 1.97 -7.16
C SER A 198 1.99 0.66 -7.45
N PHE A 199 0.67 0.73 -7.69
CA PHE A 199 -0.20 -0.43 -7.82
C PHE A 199 -1.20 -0.24 -8.96
N TRP A 200 -1.27 -1.24 -9.86
CA TRP A 200 -2.25 -1.29 -10.95
C TRP A 200 -2.49 -2.75 -11.34
N GLY A 201 -3.46 -3.01 -12.19
CA GLY A 201 -3.75 -4.37 -12.61
C GLY A 201 -5.09 -4.49 -13.30
N GLU A 202 -5.39 -5.71 -13.72
CA GLU A 202 -6.58 -6.00 -14.49
C GLU A 202 -7.10 -7.42 -14.22
N ILE A 203 -8.35 -7.62 -14.60
CA ILE A 203 -9.05 -8.90 -14.55
C ILE A 203 -9.80 -9.04 -15.86
N GLU A 204 -9.49 -10.10 -16.59
CA GLU A 204 -10.20 -10.49 -17.80
C GLU A 204 -11.18 -11.62 -17.46
N GLU A 205 -12.45 -11.38 -17.75
CA GLU A 205 -13.57 -12.23 -17.34
C GLU A 205 -14.59 -12.31 -18.47
N ASP A 206 -15.21 -13.48 -18.66
CA ASP A 206 -16.35 -13.61 -19.56
C ASP A 206 -17.47 -12.65 -19.11
N ARG A 207 -17.97 -11.85 -20.06
CA ARG A 207 -19.05 -10.89 -19.82
C ARG A 207 -20.37 -11.54 -19.43
N LYS A 208 -20.51 -12.85 -19.62
CA LYS A 208 -21.67 -13.65 -19.22
C LYS A 208 -21.55 -14.29 -17.84
N GLU A 209 -20.49 -14.01 -17.09
CA GLU A 209 -20.33 -14.45 -15.70
C GLU A 209 -21.57 -14.09 -14.87
N GLU A 210 -22.16 -15.08 -14.19
CA GLU A 210 -23.36 -14.90 -13.36
C GLU A 210 -23.12 -13.95 -12.20
N PHE A 211 -21.92 -14.00 -11.62
CA PHE A 211 -21.51 -13.14 -10.53
C PHE A 211 -20.28 -12.30 -10.92
N PRO A 212 -20.47 -11.22 -11.70
CA PRO A 212 -19.35 -10.47 -12.28
C PRO A 212 -18.38 -9.94 -11.23
N THR A 213 -17.10 -9.91 -11.61
CA THR A 213 -16.06 -9.35 -10.77
C THR A 213 -15.98 -7.84 -10.94
N PHE A 214 -15.91 -7.13 -9.81
CA PHE A 214 -15.63 -5.70 -9.74
C PHE A 214 -14.24 -5.52 -9.13
N PHE A 215 -13.35 -4.87 -9.87
CA PHE A 215 -11.99 -4.65 -9.43
C PHE A 215 -11.81 -3.28 -8.78
N SER A 216 -11.00 -3.25 -7.74
CA SER A 216 -10.55 -2.01 -7.10
C SER A 216 -9.22 -2.24 -6.42
N ILE A 217 -8.43 -1.18 -6.24
CA ILE A 217 -7.27 -1.17 -5.36
C ILE A 217 -7.61 -0.28 -4.17
N ALA A 218 -7.44 -0.78 -2.95
CA ALA A 218 -7.79 -0.04 -1.75
C ALA A 218 -6.64 0.08 -0.78
N PHE A 219 -6.38 1.30 -0.32
CA PHE A 219 -5.50 1.59 0.81
C PHE A 219 -6.34 1.67 2.09
N TYR A 220 -6.00 0.86 3.09
CA TYR A 220 -6.66 0.83 4.39
C TYR A 220 -5.70 1.25 5.49
N SER A 221 -6.19 2.20 6.28
CA SER A 221 -5.64 2.51 7.58
C SER A 221 -6.26 1.54 8.60
N PRO A 222 -5.46 0.89 9.45
CA PRO A 222 -6.00 0.04 10.51
C PRO A 222 -6.43 0.90 11.70
N ASN A 223 -6.85 0.22 12.76
CA ASN A 223 -6.90 0.84 14.07
C ASN A 223 -5.47 1.03 14.58
N PHE A 224 -5.07 2.29 14.73
CA PHE A 224 -3.71 2.63 15.16
C PHE A 224 -3.47 2.49 16.66
N ILE A 225 -4.53 2.35 17.45
CA ILE A 225 -4.47 2.24 18.91
C ILE A 225 -4.90 0.84 19.32
N PRO A 226 -3.96 -0.01 19.79
CA PRO A 226 -4.30 -1.32 20.34
C PRO A 226 -5.30 -1.20 21.48
N ASN A 227 -6.28 -2.11 21.55
CA ASN A 227 -7.27 -2.18 22.63
C ASN A 227 -8.06 -0.88 22.90
N VAL A 228 -8.19 0.01 21.91
CA VAL A 228 -8.84 1.33 22.08
C VAL A 228 -10.27 1.26 22.60
N THR A 229 -10.97 0.15 22.38
CA THR A 229 -12.33 -0.08 22.89
C THR A 229 -12.41 -0.12 24.42
N ASN A 230 -11.28 -0.38 25.09
CA ASN A 230 -11.19 -0.49 26.54
C ASN A 230 -10.52 0.75 27.19
N MET A 231 -10.20 1.78 26.41
CA MET A 231 -9.53 2.99 26.88
C MET A 231 -10.53 4.12 27.10
N ALA A 232 -10.30 4.95 28.12
CA ALA A 232 -11.05 6.18 28.30
C ALA A 232 -10.61 7.24 27.27
N LEU A 233 -11.52 8.13 26.85
CA LEU A 233 -11.22 9.15 25.84
C LEU A 233 -10.01 10.03 26.18
N LYS A 234 -9.86 10.39 27.47
CA LYS A 234 -8.71 11.15 27.99
C LYS A 234 -7.35 10.45 27.80
N GLU A 235 -7.34 9.13 27.69
CA GLU A 235 -6.14 8.32 27.44
C GLU A 235 -5.85 8.19 25.95
N ILE A 236 -6.88 8.31 25.11
CA ILE A 236 -6.82 8.23 23.65
C ILE A 236 -6.32 9.56 23.05
N GLU A 237 -6.83 10.69 23.55
CA GLU A 237 -6.54 12.03 23.03
C GLU A 237 -5.03 12.32 22.88
N PRO A 238 -4.14 12.05 23.86
CA PRO A 238 -2.71 12.31 23.71
C PRO A 238 -2.02 11.42 22.67
N ILE A 239 -2.56 10.22 22.41
CA ILE A 239 -2.04 9.24 21.44
C ILE A 239 -2.40 9.66 20.02
N VAL A 240 -3.65 10.10 19.80
CA VAL A 240 -4.11 10.60 18.49
C VAL A 240 -3.55 11.97 18.19
N GLY A 241 -3.40 12.83 19.21
CA GLY A 241 -2.82 14.16 19.11
C GLY A 241 -3.40 15.00 17.97
N ASP A 242 -2.51 15.52 17.13
CA ASP A 242 -2.80 16.38 15.98
C ASP A 242 -3.20 15.61 14.70
N GLY A 243 -3.42 14.31 14.84
CA GLY A 243 -3.72 13.41 13.75
C GLY A 243 -4.83 13.87 12.83
N SER A 244 -4.53 13.85 11.53
CA SER A 244 -5.44 14.37 10.52
C SER A 244 -5.34 13.62 9.20
N LEU A 245 -6.49 13.49 8.55
CA LEU A 245 -6.60 13.13 7.14
C LEU A 245 -6.90 14.41 6.38
N TYR A 246 -6.07 14.73 5.40
CA TYR A 246 -6.36 15.75 4.41
C TYR A 246 -6.91 15.09 3.16
N ILE A 247 -8.00 15.62 2.62
CA ILE A 247 -8.58 15.19 1.36
C ILE A 247 -8.60 16.35 0.38
N ASP A 248 -8.36 16.06 -0.89
CA ASP A 248 -8.47 17.01 -2.00
C ASP A 248 -9.64 16.60 -2.90
N PRO A 249 -10.87 17.09 -2.65
CA PRO A 249 -12.01 16.74 -3.49
C PRO A 249 -11.88 17.23 -4.93
N MET A 250 -12.63 16.60 -5.84
CA MET A 250 -12.71 17.06 -7.23
C MET A 250 -13.35 18.45 -7.33
N GLU A 251 -14.47 18.64 -6.63
CA GLU A 251 -15.38 19.79 -6.75
C GLU A 251 -15.28 20.78 -5.57
N SER A 252 -14.52 20.45 -4.53
CA SER A 252 -14.38 21.26 -3.31
C SER A 252 -12.93 21.57 -2.98
N LYS A 253 -12.73 22.58 -2.12
CA LYS A 253 -11.41 22.91 -1.60
C LYS A 253 -10.87 21.78 -0.71
N ARG A 254 -9.54 21.70 -0.63
CA ARG A 254 -8.84 20.81 0.30
C ARG A 254 -9.43 20.93 1.71
N ALA A 255 -9.75 19.80 2.32
CA ALA A 255 -10.31 19.74 3.66
C ALA A 255 -9.44 18.93 4.61
N LYS A 256 -9.50 19.31 5.89
CA LYS A 256 -8.87 18.62 7.01
C LYS A 256 -9.94 17.89 7.82
N ILE A 257 -9.75 16.59 8.01
CA ILE A 257 -10.56 15.71 8.84
C ILE A 257 -9.72 15.34 10.06
N PRO A 258 -9.99 15.93 11.24
CA PRO A 258 -9.31 15.57 12.47
C PRO A 258 -9.64 14.12 12.87
N MET A 259 -8.64 13.37 13.32
CA MET A 259 -8.81 11.97 13.69
C MET A 259 -9.67 11.78 14.95
N MET A 260 -9.82 12.82 15.78
CA MET A 260 -10.67 12.84 16.97
C MET A 260 -12.12 13.29 16.69
N MET A 261 -12.45 13.69 15.47
CA MET A 261 -13.84 14.01 15.11
C MET A 261 -14.61 12.70 14.89
N LYS A 262 -15.76 12.52 15.54
CA LYS A 262 -16.56 11.29 15.38
C LYS A 262 -17.00 11.13 13.93
N TRP A 263 -17.06 9.88 13.46
CA TRP A 263 -17.48 9.58 12.10
C TRP A 263 -18.86 10.14 11.77
N ASP A 264 -19.81 10.16 12.70
CA ASP A 264 -21.13 10.73 12.43
C ASP A 264 -21.07 12.23 12.10
N ASP A 265 -20.23 12.98 12.82
CA ASP A 265 -20.02 14.41 12.57
C ASP A 265 -19.24 14.63 11.27
N VAL A 266 -18.20 13.82 11.02
CA VAL A 266 -17.42 13.85 9.77
C VAL A 266 -18.33 13.56 8.58
N MET A 267 -19.12 12.48 8.63
CA MET A 267 -20.00 12.07 7.53
C MET A 267 -21.14 13.07 7.31
N LYS A 268 -21.61 13.76 8.36
CA LYS A 268 -22.59 14.86 8.24
C LYS A 268 -21.97 16.10 7.60
N LYS A 269 -20.74 16.45 7.97
CA LYS A 269 -20.04 17.65 7.49
C LYS A 269 -19.56 17.51 6.04
N PHE A 270 -19.10 16.32 5.68
CA PHE A 270 -18.54 16.03 4.36
C PHE A 270 -19.45 15.08 3.57
N ALA A 271 -20.75 15.42 3.53
CA ALA A 271 -21.79 14.66 2.84
C ALA A 271 -21.98 15.15 1.40
N GLY A 272 -22.29 14.24 0.48
CA GLY A 272 -22.64 14.58 -0.91
C GLY A 272 -21.50 14.41 -1.91
N ALA A 273 -21.82 14.66 -3.19
CA ALA A 273 -20.94 14.43 -4.34
C ALA A 273 -19.76 15.43 -4.43
N GLU A 274 -19.82 16.54 -3.71
CA GLU A 274 -18.74 17.53 -3.68
C GLU A 274 -17.49 17.05 -2.92
N TRP A 275 -17.64 16.05 -2.02
CA TRP A 275 -16.57 15.51 -1.17
C TRP A 275 -16.02 14.16 -1.65
N ASN A 276 -16.67 13.55 -2.64
CA ASN A 276 -16.24 12.34 -3.32
C ASN A 276 -16.76 12.37 -4.77
N PRO A 277 -15.91 12.14 -5.79
CA PRO A 277 -14.55 11.62 -5.69
C PRO A 277 -13.49 12.67 -5.26
N ILE A 278 -12.31 12.18 -4.89
CA ILE A 278 -11.15 12.96 -4.47
C ILE A 278 -9.97 12.74 -5.44
N LYS A 279 -9.08 13.74 -5.52
CA LYS A 279 -7.82 13.71 -6.28
C LYS A 279 -6.70 13.03 -5.48
N SER A 280 -6.66 13.29 -4.18
CA SER A 280 -5.61 12.78 -3.30
C SER A 280 -6.03 12.77 -1.84
N ALA A 281 -5.34 11.96 -1.05
CA ALA A 281 -5.49 11.91 0.40
C ALA A 281 -4.11 11.91 1.06
N GLU A 282 -3.98 12.59 2.20
CA GLU A 282 -2.72 12.70 2.94
C GLU A 282 -2.95 12.52 4.45
N PHE A 283 -2.29 11.55 5.05
CA PHE A 283 -2.27 11.34 6.50
C PHE A 283 -1.07 12.08 7.11
N MET A 284 -1.33 12.81 8.19
CA MET A 284 -0.31 13.59 8.90
C MET A 284 -0.57 13.63 10.41
N GLY A 285 0.50 13.92 11.17
CA GLY A 285 0.46 14.04 12.62
C GLY A 285 0.45 12.70 13.32
N LYS A 286 0.23 12.68 14.63
CA LYS A 286 0.00 11.44 15.37
C LYS A 286 -1.24 10.68 14.82
N PRO A 287 -1.34 9.35 14.92
CA PRO A 287 -0.33 8.41 15.35
C PRO A 287 0.76 8.18 14.28
N PHE A 288 0.66 8.75 13.09
CA PHE A 288 1.66 8.58 12.01
C PHE A 288 3.05 9.15 12.35
N GLY A 289 3.16 9.91 13.44
CA GLY A 289 4.42 10.46 13.93
C GLY A 289 4.91 11.54 12.98
N SER A 290 6.20 11.53 12.67
CA SER A 290 6.75 12.43 11.65
C SER A 290 6.31 12.05 10.23
N HIS A 291 5.68 10.89 9.99
CA HIS A 291 5.36 10.48 8.62
C HIS A 291 4.25 11.33 8.01
N LYS A 292 4.41 11.63 6.72
CA LYS A 292 3.34 12.05 5.83
C LYS A 292 3.12 10.95 4.81
N ILE A 293 1.91 10.41 4.77
CA ILE A 293 1.53 9.34 3.85
C ILE A 293 0.56 9.91 2.84
N ARG A 294 1.01 10.07 1.60
CA ARG A 294 0.19 10.58 0.52
C ARG A 294 -0.23 9.46 -0.42
N VAL A 295 -1.53 9.31 -0.60
CA VAL A 295 -2.15 8.30 -1.46
C VAL A 295 -2.88 9.01 -2.61
N THR A 296 -2.37 8.82 -3.84
CA THR A 296 -2.79 9.58 -5.02
C THR A 296 -2.81 8.67 -6.25
N PRO A 297 -3.93 8.58 -6.98
CA PRO A 297 -3.94 8.06 -8.35
C PRO A 297 -3.01 8.87 -9.25
N ALA A 298 -2.37 8.22 -10.22
CA ALA A 298 -1.57 8.92 -11.24
C ALA A 298 -2.45 9.80 -12.15
N ASN A 299 -3.71 9.40 -12.36
CA ASN A 299 -4.72 10.11 -13.12
C ASN A 299 -6.12 9.72 -12.59
N THR A 300 -7.05 10.67 -12.56
CA THR A 300 -8.43 10.48 -12.11
C THR A 300 -9.45 10.41 -13.23
N ARG A 301 -9.05 10.57 -14.49
CA ARG A 301 -9.95 10.50 -15.65
C ARG A 301 -10.59 9.11 -15.77
N ASP A 302 -11.92 9.07 -15.86
CA ASP A 302 -12.75 7.84 -15.88
C ASP A 302 -12.52 6.92 -14.67
N MET A 303 -11.98 7.49 -13.57
CA MET A 303 -11.73 6.78 -12.32
C MET A 303 -12.53 7.40 -11.20
N TYR A 304 -12.87 6.56 -10.24
CA TYR A 304 -13.52 6.94 -9.00
C TYR A 304 -12.61 6.63 -7.81
N TYR A 305 -11.80 7.62 -7.42
CA TYR A 305 -11.01 7.55 -6.18
C TYR A 305 -11.76 8.23 -5.04
N ARG A 306 -11.94 7.52 -3.93
CA ARG A 306 -12.80 7.98 -2.83
C ARG A 306 -12.24 7.64 -1.46
N TRP A 307 -12.75 8.35 -0.46
CA TRP A 307 -12.55 8.03 0.94
C TRP A 307 -13.88 7.62 1.60
N SER A 308 -13.80 6.78 2.64
CA SER A 308 -14.95 6.37 3.45
C SER A 308 -14.52 5.88 4.83
N LYS A 309 -15.45 5.85 5.79
CA LYS A 309 -15.22 5.22 7.10
C LYS A 309 -14.99 3.71 7.00
N GLY A 310 -14.20 3.16 7.91
CA GLY A 310 -14.17 1.72 8.15
C GLY A 310 -15.45 1.20 8.81
N TYR A 311 -15.69 -0.12 8.75
CA TYR A 311 -16.97 -0.72 9.12
C TYR A 311 -17.35 -0.60 10.60
N SER A 312 -16.39 -0.57 11.52
CA SER A 312 -16.64 -0.69 12.97
C SER A 312 -16.02 0.43 13.82
N GLY A 313 -15.55 1.50 13.18
CA GLY A 313 -14.94 2.64 13.88
C GLY A 313 -15.97 3.69 14.29
N ILE A 314 -15.76 4.29 15.47
CA ILE A 314 -16.41 5.52 15.94
C ILE A 314 -15.63 6.75 15.44
N TYR A 315 -14.31 6.64 15.32
CA TYR A 315 -13.40 7.72 14.95
C TYR A 315 -12.51 7.36 13.74
N PRO A 316 -12.03 8.36 12.98
CA PRO A 316 -11.14 8.13 11.85
C PRO A 316 -9.83 7.39 12.15
N PHE A 317 -9.22 7.55 13.33
CA PHE A 317 -8.01 6.78 13.70
C PHE A 317 -8.24 5.26 13.80
N GLN A 318 -9.51 4.81 13.80
CA GLN A 318 -9.83 3.39 13.92
C GLN A 318 -9.87 2.66 12.57
N ALA A 319 -10.17 3.39 11.48
CA ALA A 319 -10.05 2.89 10.11
C ALA A 319 -10.55 3.94 9.12
N ILE A 320 -9.70 4.26 8.14
CA ILE A 320 -10.03 5.01 6.93
C ILE A 320 -9.81 4.11 5.73
N HIS A 321 -10.79 4.06 4.84
CA HIS A 321 -10.69 3.34 3.58
C HIS A 321 -10.58 4.32 2.42
N LEU A 322 -9.50 4.19 1.64
CA LEU A 322 -9.31 4.87 0.38
C LEU A 322 -9.43 3.83 -0.72
N VAL A 323 -10.35 4.01 -1.67
CA VAL A 323 -10.66 3.01 -2.69
C VAL A 323 -10.57 3.64 -4.06
N HIS A 324 -9.77 3.04 -4.93
CA HIS A 324 -9.55 3.41 -6.31
C HIS A 324 -10.13 2.35 -7.24
N SER A 325 -10.95 2.77 -8.20
CA SER A 325 -11.57 1.91 -9.19
C SER A 325 -11.97 2.73 -10.41
N THR A 326 -12.37 2.08 -11.50
CA THR A 326 -13.07 2.75 -12.60
C THR A 326 -14.44 3.26 -12.18
N GLU A 327 -14.99 4.19 -12.94
CA GLU A 327 -16.38 4.64 -12.78
C GLU A 327 -17.36 3.48 -12.95
N ASP A 328 -17.12 2.58 -13.91
CA ASP A 328 -17.88 1.34 -14.12
C ASP A 328 -17.94 0.48 -12.85
N SER A 329 -16.77 0.13 -12.30
CA SER A 329 -16.68 -0.65 -11.06
C SER A 329 -17.36 0.07 -9.90
N TRP A 330 -17.22 1.39 -9.80
CA TRP A 330 -17.90 2.16 -8.77
C TRP A 330 -19.42 2.13 -8.92
N TYR A 331 -19.94 2.45 -10.10
CA TYR A 331 -21.38 2.51 -10.38
C TYR A 331 -22.02 1.17 -10.07
N LEU A 332 -21.46 0.08 -10.58
CA LEU A 332 -21.98 -1.27 -10.38
C LEU A 332 -22.02 -1.67 -8.90
N ARG A 333 -21.05 -1.23 -8.11
CA ARG A 333 -21.00 -1.51 -6.68
C ARG A 333 -22.03 -0.76 -5.85
N HIS A 334 -22.63 0.31 -6.38
CA HIS A 334 -23.59 1.18 -5.69
C HIS A 334 -24.96 1.21 -6.37
N SER A 335 -25.08 0.61 -7.54
CA SER A 335 -26.36 0.47 -8.25
C SER A 335 -27.27 -0.51 -7.51
N ARG A 336 -28.54 -0.15 -7.43
CA ARG A 336 -29.63 -0.98 -6.89
C ARG A 336 -30.56 -1.48 -7.99
N GLU A 337 -30.15 -1.30 -9.25
CA GLU A 337 -30.91 -1.79 -10.40
C GLU A 337 -30.86 -3.33 -10.43
N LYS A 338 -32.02 -3.95 -10.72
CA LYS A 338 -32.16 -5.41 -10.72
C LYS A 338 -31.75 -6.04 -12.05
N ASP A 339 -31.92 -5.31 -13.15
CA ASP A 339 -31.71 -5.80 -14.52
C ASP A 339 -30.48 -5.16 -15.17
N ILE A 340 -29.37 -5.07 -14.41
CA ILE A 340 -28.14 -4.47 -14.91
C ILE A 340 -27.53 -5.37 -15.99
N ASP A 341 -27.36 -4.82 -17.19
CA ASP A 341 -26.56 -5.44 -18.24
C ASP A 341 -25.07 -5.20 -17.98
N TYR A 342 -24.43 -6.13 -17.27
CA TYR A 342 -23.01 -6.08 -16.92
C TYR A 342 -22.07 -6.00 -18.13
N SER A 343 -22.53 -6.43 -19.33
CA SER A 343 -21.72 -6.41 -20.55
C SER A 343 -21.38 -4.98 -21.04
N LYS A 344 -22.14 -3.98 -20.57
CA LYS A 344 -21.91 -2.56 -20.86
C LYS A 344 -20.77 -1.94 -20.05
N TYR A 345 -20.40 -2.57 -18.94
CA TYR A 345 -19.38 -2.06 -18.01
C TYR A 345 -18.06 -2.81 -18.24
N LYS A 346 -17.40 -2.43 -19.34
CA LYS A 346 -16.23 -3.14 -19.84
C LYS A 346 -14.99 -2.88 -18.99
N ASP A 347 -14.92 -1.71 -18.35
CA ASP A 347 -13.72 -1.27 -17.64
C ASP A 347 -13.79 -1.63 -16.14
N ARG A 348 -14.82 -2.38 -15.72
CA ARG A 348 -15.03 -2.77 -14.30
C ARG A 348 -13.89 -3.60 -13.71
N GLY A 349 -13.11 -4.26 -14.56
CA GLY A 349 -12.02 -5.17 -14.22
C GLY A 349 -10.63 -4.53 -14.22
N GLU A 350 -10.48 -3.26 -14.61
CA GLU A 350 -9.18 -2.69 -14.94
C GLU A 350 -8.80 -1.49 -14.05
N ILE A 351 -7.52 -1.35 -13.74
CA ILE A 351 -6.85 -0.11 -13.35
C ILE A 351 -5.54 -0.07 -14.14
N PRO A 352 -5.44 0.72 -15.22
CA PRO A 352 -4.23 0.74 -16.05
C PRO A 352 -3.06 1.46 -15.38
N LYS A 353 -1.84 1.21 -15.87
CA LYS A 353 -0.59 1.82 -15.33
C LYS A 353 -0.60 3.34 -15.30
N ASN A 354 -1.18 4.00 -16.31
CA ASN A 354 -1.31 5.46 -16.36
C ASN A 354 -2.35 6.01 -15.35
N LYS A 355 -3.18 5.14 -14.77
CA LYS A 355 -4.17 5.44 -13.72
C LYS A 355 -3.82 4.74 -12.39
N ARG A 356 -2.60 4.21 -12.22
CA ARG A 356 -2.14 3.47 -11.03
C ARG A 356 -2.32 4.24 -9.72
N LEU A 357 -2.52 3.53 -8.61
CA LEU A 357 -2.54 4.11 -7.27
C LEU A 357 -1.11 4.24 -6.75
N ASN A 358 -0.69 5.44 -6.34
CA ASN A 358 0.61 5.67 -5.73
C ASN A 358 0.47 5.88 -4.22
N VAL A 359 1.37 5.29 -3.44
CA VAL A 359 1.54 5.53 -2.01
C VAL A 359 2.95 6.08 -1.80
N ASN A 360 3.03 7.34 -1.42
CA ASN A 360 4.29 8.02 -1.14
C ASN A 360 4.38 8.27 0.37
N ILE A 361 5.46 7.78 0.98
CA ILE A 361 5.69 7.91 2.42
C ILE A 361 6.99 8.66 2.60
N ILE A 362 6.89 9.81 3.24
CA ILE A 362 8.03 10.65 3.60
C ILE A 362 7.98 10.92 5.09
N ARG A 363 9.12 11.25 5.70
CA ARG A 363 9.11 11.93 7.00
C ARG A 363 8.83 13.43 6.77
N GLY A 364 8.17 14.08 7.70
CA GLY A 364 7.99 15.53 7.74
C GLY A 364 9.23 16.15 8.37
N ARG A 365 9.51 17.43 8.05
CA ARG A 365 10.36 18.22 8.94
C ARG A 365 9.65 18.29 10.29
N GLY A 366 10.34 17.84 11.34
CA GLY A 366 9.92 18.07 12.72
C GLY A 366 9.85 19.55 13.02
#